data_AF-A0A1Q3C9W4-F1
#
_entry.id   AF-A0A1Q3C9W4-F1
#
_cell.length_a   1.000
_cell.length_b   1.000
_cell.length_c   1.000
_cell.angle_alpha   90.00
_cell.angle_beta   90.00
_cell.angle_gamma   90.00
#
_symmetry.space_group_name_H-M   'P 1'
#
loop_
_entity.id
_entity.type
_entity.pdbx_description
1 polymer ?
#
loop_
_entity_poly.entity_id
_entity_poly.type
_entity_poly.pdbx_seq_one_letter_code
_entity_poly.pdbx_strand_id
1 'polypeptide(L)'
;MEDHHHPLQKIAISGPTLASLIQRVSTSPGDVDGLLFGHVTQMTHSSLSDDTTAPSSSSTTDFPSNLIATITTFLCFNSTLSFYTPLGDLHPHHPQPHPHHPLLGWFSARRKTPLRPSMREFSVTNSLSSNITFPITDSRQPSANFAPSLFLLLTTPLHDHIIHTHEYRAYQFSPFSRRFDPKSIEVVNIGPGFRGHYGNFTPKAALPWMSCELRCPSAMNEDSKEGEGGENLLYLKQALKDQEVMDLSAEGFDVRNLSRLMGPEAASYTAGLEDFYEKMLAKIDSLARLVESSEAKILGQVDHNRQLRNIVSKPIGGDKNPACS
;
A
#
# COMPACT_ATOMS: atom_id res chain seq x y z
N MET A 1 18.42 14.15 19.37
CA MET A 1 17.88 13.03 18.59
C MET A 1 17.15 13.70 17.45
N GLU A 2 17.82 13.82 16.30
CA GLU A 2 17.32 14.64 15.19
C GLU A 2 16.19 13.90 14.47
N ASP A 3 15.01 14.53 14.44
CA ASP A 3 13.78 13.96 13.92
C ASP A 3 13.79 13.98 12.39
N HIS A 4 13.77 12.81 11.76
CA HIS A 4 13.43 12.67 10.34
C HIS A 4 11.92 12.50 10.21
N HIS A 5 11.15 13.53 10.61
CA HIS A 5 9.73 13.56 10.25
C HIS A 5 9.65 13.87 8.75
N HIS A 6 9.09 12.91 8.03
CA HIS A 6 8.98 12.92 6.59
C HIS A 6 7.53 13.30 6.21
N PRO A 7 7.18 14.60 6.13
CA PRO A 7 5.82 15.02 5.77
C PRO A 7 5.47 14.49 4.37
N LEU A 8 4.23 14.02 4.23
CA LEU A 8 3.68 13.59 2.95
C LEU A 8 3.11 14.81 2.22
N GLN A 9 3.35 14.87 0.91
CA GLN A 9 2.72 15.84 0.03
C GLN A 9 1.26 15.48 -0.24
N LYS A 10 1.04 14.23 -0.63
CA LYS A 10 -0.25 13.67 -1.00
C LYS A 10 -0.26 12.15 -0.81
N ILE A 11 -1.45 11.59 -0.85
CA ILE A 11 -1.68 10.14 -0.80
C ILE A 11 -2.32 9.73 -2.11
N ALA A 12 -1.76 8.73 -2.77
CA ALA A 12 -2.33 8.15 -3.98
C ALA A 12 -3.04 6.83 -3.66
N ILE A 13 -4.20 6.61 -4.29
CA ILE A 13 -4.92 5.33 -4.23
C ILE A 13 -5.52 5.03 -5.60
N SER A 14 -5.52 3.76 -6.00
CA SER A 14 -6.17 3.37 -7.25
C SER A 14 -7.70 3.41 -7.12
N GLY A 15 -8.40 3.73 -8.21
CA GLY A 15 -9.86 3.66 -8.25
C GLY A 15 -10.43 2.30 -7.80
N PRO A 16 -9.94 1.17 -8.31
CA PRO A 16 -10.38 -0.16 -7.87
C PRO A 16 -10.14 -0.43 -6.38
N THR A 17 -8.98 -0.04 -5.82
CA THR A 17 -8.68 -0.23 -4.39
C THR A 17 -9.64 0.59 -3.53
N LEU A 18 -9.88 1.86 -3.88
CA LEU A 18 -10.82 2.72 -3.16
C LEU A 18 -12.26 2.21 -3.25
N ALA A 19 -12.68 1.77 -4.44
CA ALA A 19 -14.02 1.21 -4.65
C ALA A 19 -14.24 -0.06 -3.81
N SER A 20 -13.26 -0.97 -3.81
CA SER A 20 -13.29 -2.19 -2.99
C SER A 20 -13.36 -1.87 -1.49
N LEU A 21 -12.61 -0.87 -1.02
CA LEU A 21 -12.68 -0.40 0.36
C LEU A 21 -14.08 0.13 0.71
N ILE A 22 -14.66 1.00 -0.13
CA ILE A 22 -16.00 1.56 0.07
C ILE A 22 -17.07 0.45 0.04
N GLN A 23 -16.95 -0.51 -0.88
CA GLN A 23 -17.85 -1.66 -0.96
C GLN A 23 -17.79 -2.49 0.33
N ARG A 24 -16.59 -2.76 0.86
CA ARG A 24 -16.42 -3.52 2.10
C ARG A 24 -17.03 -2.80 3.31
N VAL A 25 -16.89 -1.48 3.40
CA VAL A 25 -17.51 -0.65 4.44
C VAL A 25 -19.05 -0.67 4.31
N SER A 26 -19.55 -0.58 3.08
CA SER A 26 -21.00 -0.51 2.80
C SER A 26 -21.71 -1.83 3.09
N THR A 27 -21.07 -2.95 2.72
CA THR A 27 -21.59 -4.32 2.92
C THR A 27 -21.41 -4.82 4.35
N SER A 28 -20.61 -4.15 5.19
CA SER A 28 -20.48 -4.50 6.60
C SER A 28 -21.78 -4.19 7.37
N PRO A 29 -22.23 -5.04 8.32
CA PRO A 29 -23.38 -4.73 9.17
C PRO A 29 -23.10 -3.61 10.18
N GLY A 30 -21.84 -3.26 10.42
CA GLY A 30 -21.44 -2.25 11.42
C GLY A 30 -20.15 -1.54 11.06
N ASP A 31 -19.57 -0.85 12.05
CA ASP A 31 -18.27 -0.18 11.93
C ASP A 31 -17.16 -1.19 11.63
N VAL A 32 -16.19 -0.79 10.83
CA VAL A 32 -15.04 -1.63 10.46
C VAL A 32 -13.74 -0.85 10.57
N ASP A 33 -12.67 -1.57 10.86
CA ASP A 33 -11.32 -1.06 10.82
C ASP A 33 -10.41 -2.03 10.06
N GLY A 34 -9.23 -1.53 9.70
CA GLY A 34 -8.29 -2.30 8.91
C GLY A 34 -6.98 -1.60 8.65
N LEU A 35 -6.04 -2.33 8.07
CA LEU A 35 -4.68 -1.88 7.80
C LEU A 35 -4.54 -1.46 6.33
N LEU A 36 -3.69 -0.47 6.08
CA LEU A 36 -3.37 0.06 4.75
C LEU A 36 -1.92 -0.24 4.41
N PHE A 37 -1.71 -0.87 3.27
CA PHE A 37 -0.38 -1.25 2.79
C PHE A 37 -0.07 -0.60 1.45
N GLY A 38 1.21 -0.42 1.18
CA GLY A 38 1.64 0.29 -0.02
C GLY A 38 3.11 0.62 -0.01
N HIS A 39 3.49 1.76 -0.57
CA HIS A 39 4.87 2.23 -0.57
C HIS A 39 4.92 3.76 -0.51
N VAL A 40 6.08 4.31 -0.14
CA VAL A 40 6.35 5.75 -0.14
C VAL A 40 7.47 6.03 -1.13
N THR A 41 7.23 6.96 -2.05
CA THR A 41 8.21 7.37 -3.08
C THR A 41 8.56 8.84 -2.91
N GLN A 42 9.81 9.18 -3.18
CA GLN A 42 10.28 10.55 -3.21
C GLN A 42 10.16 11.14 -4.62
N MET A 43 9.39 12.21 -4.75
CA MET A 43 9.23 12.97 -5.98
C MET A 43 10.39 13.95 -6.16
N THR A 44 11.16 13.80 -7.22
CA THR A 44 12.20 14.75 -7.60
C THR A 44 11.58 15.91 -8.36
N HIS A 45 11.21 16.99 -7.65
CA HIS A 45 10.85 18.23 -8.32
C HIS A 45 12.12 19.03 -8.65
N SER A 46 12.38 19.27 -9.94
CA SER A 46 13.31 20.31 -10.38
C SER A 46 12.54 21.63 -10.53
N SER A 47 12.36 22.39 -9.45
CA SER A 47 11.90 23.76 -9.60
C SER A 47 13.11 24.63 -9.92
N LEU A 48 13.22 25.08 -11.17
CA LEU A 48 14.11 26.18 -11.51
C LEU A 48 13.47 27.46 -10.97
N SER A 49 14.10 28.05 -9.95
CA SER A 49 13.74 29.37 -9.44
C SER A 49 14.56 30.41 -10.17
N ASP A 50 13.92 31.42 -10.75
CA ASP A 50 14.57 32.52 -11.50
C ASP A 50 15.11 33.63 -10.57
N ASP A 51 14.87 33.53 -9.25
CA ASP A 51 15.32 34.54 -8.28
C ASP A 51 16.79 34.32 -7.89
N THR A 52 17.67 35.16 -8.42
CA THR A 52 19.08 35.28 -8.03
C THR A 52 19.33 35.96 -6.67
N THR A 53 18.33 36.03 -5.78
CA THR A 53 18.46 36.70 -4.47
C THR A 53 17.99 35.84 -3.28
N ALA A 54 18.44 34.59 -3.21
CA ALA A 54 18.36 33.82 -1.96
C ALA A 54 19.65 34.06 -1.13
N PRO A 55 19.57 34.61 0.09
CA PRO A 55 20.73 34.76 0.93
C PRO A 55 21.24 33.39 1.38
N SER A 56 22.55 33.19 1.25
CA SER A 56 23.29 32.09 1.85
C SER A 56 23.26 32.21 3.37
N SER A 57 22.20 31.73 4.01
CA SER A 57 22.14 31.54 5.46
C SER A 57 21.40 30.25 5.78
N SER A 58 22.14 29.33 6.39
CA SER A 58 21.68 28.08 6.99
C SER A 58 20.52 28.28 7.97
N SER A 59 19.65 27.25 8.05
CA SER A 59 18.60 26.97 9.06
C SER A 59 17.23 27.64 8.87
N THR A 60 16.35 26.99 8.10
CA THR A 60 14.99 26.59 8.51
C THR A 60 14.43 25.63 7.44
N THR A 61 13.87 24.53 7.92
CA THR A 61 13.51 23.31 7.20
C THR A 61 12.15 23.44 6.51
N ASP A 62 12.08 24.14 5.37
CA ASP A 62 10.91 24.13 4.48
C ASP A 62 11.31 23.67 3.08
N PHE A 63 11.87 22.46 2.98
CA PHE A 63 11.78 21.76 1.70
C PHE A 63 10.32 21.32 1.52
N PRO A 64 9.67 21.56 0.37
CA PRO A 64 8.35 21.01 0.12
C PRO A 64 8.41 19.50 0.36
N SER A 65 7.48 18.98 1.15
CA SER A 65 7.28 17.55 1.29
C SER A 65 7.18 16.96 -0.11
N ASN A 66 8.16 16.15 -0.50
CA ASN A 66 8.21 15.53 -1.82
C ASN A 66 7.75 14.07 -1.77
N LEU A 67 7.21 13.62 -0.64
CA LEU A 67 6.88 12.22 -0.43
C LEU A 67 5.42 11.94 -0.81
N ILE A 68 5.23 10.91 -1.61
CA ILE A 68 3.92 10.42 -2.00
C ILE A 68 3.75 9.02 -1.42
N ALA A 69 2.72 8.84 -0.59
CA ALA A 69 2.31 7.54 -0.11
C ALA A 69 1.29 6.93 -1.07
N THR A 70 1.59 5.77 -1.65
CA THR A 70 0.69 5.07 -2.58
C THR A 70 0.09 3.85 -1.89
N ILE A 71 -1.22 3.86 -1.64
CA ILE A 71 -1.97 2.71 -1.11
C ILE A 71 -2.19 1.71 -2.24
N THR A 72 -1.66 0.50 -2.09
CA THR A 72 -1.84 -0.58 -3.07
C THR A 72 -2.92 -1.57 -2.64
N THR A 73 -2.96 -1.92 -1.34
CA THR A 73 -3.89 -2.91 -0.80
C THR A 73 -4.28 -2.58 0.64
N PHE A 74 -5.33 -3.24 1.14
CA PHE A 74 -5.83 -3.08 2.50
C PHE A 74 -6.26 -4.43 3.06
N LEU A 75 -6.25 -4.53 4.39
CA LEU A 75 -6.81 -5.66 5.13
C LEU A 75 -7.94 -5.15 6.00
N CYS A 76 -9.17 -5.61 5.76
CA CYS A 76 -10.33 -5.27 6.58
C CYS A 76 -10.60 -6.39 7.58
N PHE A 77 -10.83 -6.03 8.85
CA PHE A 77 -11.26 -6.99 9.86
C PHE A 77 -12.78 -6.99 9.99
N ASN A 78 -13.35 -8.16 10.31
CA ASN A 78 -14.81 -8.33 10.47
C ASN A 78 -15.34 -7.80 11.81
N SER A 79 -14.47 -7.32 12.69
CA SER A 79 -14.82 -6.71 13.96
C SER A 79 -13.83 -5.58 14.25
N THR A 80 -14.32 -4.51 14.85
CA THR A 80 -13.46 -3.50 15.47
C THR A 80 -12.64 -4.11 16.60
N LEU A 81 -11.53 -3.46 16.97
CA LEU A 81 -10.63 -3.90 18.07
C LEU A 81 -9.92 -5.24 17.78
N SER A 82 -9.77 -5.56 16.50
CA SER A 82 -9.16 -6.81 16.03
C SER A 82 -7.64 -6.84 16.25
N PHE A 83 -6.97 -5.70 16.08
CA PHE A 83 -5.51 -5.59 16.17
C PHE A 83 -5.04 -4.63 17.27
N TYR A 84 -5.97 -4.01 18.00
CA TYR A 84 -5.69 -3.07 19.09
C TYR A 84 -6.72 -3.18 20.23
N THR A 85 -6.33 -2.75 21.42
CA THR A 85 -7.15 -2.74 22.63
C THR A 85 -8.08 -1.52 22.66
N PRO A 86 -9.15 -1.51 23.49
CA PRO A 86 -10.00 -0.32 23.66
C PRO A 86 -9.25 0.97 24.05
N LEU A 87 -8.06 0.85 24.66
CA LEU A 87 -7.20 1.95 25.06
C LEU A 87 -6.30 2.46 23.91
N GLY A 88 -6.19 1.70 22.82
CA GLY A 88 -5.37 2.01 21.66
C GLY A 88 -3.99 1.37 21.66
N ASP A 89 -3.76 0.38 22.52
CA ASP A 89 -2.52 -0.41 22.53
C ASP A 89 -2.61 -1.51 21.47
N LEU A 90 -1.49 -1.83 20.81
CA LEU A 90 -1.48 -2.88 19.80
C LEU A 90 -1.44 -4.26 20.45
N HIS A 91 -2.16 -5.23 19.86
CA HIS A 91 -2.02 -6.62 20.29
C HIS A 91 -0.61 -7.14 19.93
N PRO A 92 0.03 -7.96 20.80
CA PRO A 92 1.39 -8.46 20.59
C PRO A 92 1.51 -9.43 19.39
N HIS A 93 0.40 -9.98 18.90
CA HIS A 93 0.34 -10.89 17.76
C HIS A 93 -0.19 -10.21 16.49
N HIS A 94 0.09 -8.92 16.32
CA HIS A 94 -0.26 -8.20 15.10
C HIS A 94 0.42 -8.88 13.88
N PRO A 95 -0.26 -9.00 12.72
CA PRO A 95 0.37 -9.53 11.52
C PRO A 95 1.63 -8.73 11.22
N GLN A 96 2.79 -9.38 11.27
CA GLN A 96 4.03 -8.68 10.93
C GLN A 96 3.91 -8.14 9.51
N PRO A 97 4.17 -6.85 9.28
CA PRO A 97 4.13 -6.28 7.94
C PRO A 97 5.08 -7.09 7.06
N HIS A 98 4.55 -7.65 5.98
CA HIS A 98 5.39 -8.36 5.01
C HIS A 98 6.36 -7.35 4.39
N PRO A 99 7.65 -7.70 4.19
CA PRO A 99 8.64 -6.78 3.63
C PRO A 99 8.21 -6.15 2.30
N HIS A 100 7.39 -6.86 1.52
CA HIS A 100 6.93 -6.46 0.18
C HIS A 100 5.77 -5.46 0.18
N HIS A 101 5.07 -5.33 1.30
CA HIS A 101 3.92 -4.45 1.46
C HIS A 101 4.02 -3.76 2.82
N PRO A 102 4.87 -2.73 2.93
CA PRO A 102 4.99 -2.02 4.19
C PRO A 102 3.66 -1.40 4.60
N LEU A 103 3.44 -1.39 5.90
CA LEU A 103 2.25 -0.83 6.52
C LEU A 103 2.34 0.69 6.46
N LEU A 104 1.52 1.33 5.63
CA LEU A 104 1.46 2.80 5.55
C LEU A 104 0.69 3.39 6.74
N GLY A 105 -0.27 2.62 7.25
CA GLY A 105 -1.13 3.03 8.35
C GLY A 105 -2.41 2.21 8.39
N TRP A 106 -3.53 2.83 8.73
CA TRP A 106 -4.78 2.11 8.96
C TRP A 106 -6.00 2.96 8.59
N PHE A 107 -7.16 2.32 8.51
CA PHE A 107 -8.42 3.00 8.27
C PHE A 107 -9.46 2.65 9.34
N SER A 108 -10.36 3.60 9.58
CA SER A 108 -11.56 3.38 10.36
C SER A 108 -12.77 3.83 9.56
N ALA A 109 -13.80 3.01 9.52
CA ALA A 109 -15.06 3.33 8.90
C ALA A 109 -16.19 3.28 9.92
N ARG A 110 -16.83 4.43 10.14
CA ARG A 110 -17.85 4.60 11.17
C ARG A 110 -19.13 5.18 10.57
N ARG A 111 -20.28 4.65 10.94
CA ARG A 111 -21.57 5.11 10.37
C ARG A 111 -22.16 6.26 11.16
N LYS A 112 -22.72 7.25 10.46
CA LYS A 112 -23.43 8.37 11.10
C LYS A 112 -22.53 9.09 12.12
N THR A 113 -21.28 9.38 11.73
CA THR A 113 -20.31 10.06 12.60
C THR A 113 -19.67 11.26 11.89
N PRO A 114 -19.21 12.28 12.64
CA PRO A 114 -18.48 13.39 12.03
C PRO A 114 -17.15 12.91 11.45
N LEU A 115 -16.75 13.51 10.32
CA LEU A 115 -15.48 13.26 9.62
C LEU A 115 -14.28 13.90 10.34
N ARG A 116 -14.08 13.51 11.61
CA ARG A 116 -12.95 13.91 12.46
C ARG A 116 -12.41 12.72 13.27
N PRO A 117 -11.10 12.64 13.52
CA PRO A 117 -10.51 11.57 14.32
C PRO A 117 -11.02 11.58 15.77
N SER A 118 -11.23 10.40 16.34
CA SER A 118 -11.55 10.24 17.78
C SER A 118 -10.28 10.08 18.64
N MET A 119 -10.44 10.18 19.97
CA MET A 119 -9.36 9.90 20.93
C MET A 119 -8.82 8.48 20.78
N ARG A 120 -9.70 7.51 20.48
CA ARG A 120 -9.30 6.12 20.22
C ARG A 120 -8.40 6.06 18.99
N GLU A 121 -8.82 6.68 17.89
CA GLU A 121 -8.04 6.68 16.65
C GLU A 121 -6.68 7.38 16.82
N PHE A 122 -6.64 8.43 17.64
CA PHE A 122 -5.40 9.07 18.05
C PHE A 122 -4.46 8.09 18.76
N SER A 123 -4.92 7.41 19.81
CA SER A 123 -4.10 6.46 20.57
C SER A 123 -3.58 5.32 19.69
N VAL A 124 -4.45 4.72 18.87
CA VAL A 124 -4.07 3.62 17.95
C VAL A 124 -3.00 4.07 16.97
N THR A 125 -3.17 5.25 16.35
CA THR A 125 -2.20 5.75 15.37
C THR A 125 -0.86 6.06 16.02
N ASN A 126 -0.87 6.63 17.23
CA ASN A 126 0.34 6.89 17.99
C ASN A 126 1.10 5.60 18.33
N SER A 127 0.38 4.57 18.78
CA SER A 127 0.95 3.24 19.04
C SER A 127 1.52 2.61 17.77
N LEU A 128 0.84 2.73 16.63
CA LEU A 128 1.31 2.18 15.35
C LEU A 128 2.59 2.85 14.86
N SER A 129 2.63 4.19 14.93
CA SER A 129 3.80 4.97 14.48
C SER A 129 5.05 4.74 15.33
N SER A 130 4.88 4.36 16.61
CA SER A 130 6.01 4.15 17.53
C SER A 130 6.65 2.76 17.41
N ASN A 131 5.90 1.76 16.95
CA ASN A 131 6.33 0.35 17.00
C ASN A 131 6.89 -0.19 15.68
N ILE A 132 6.61 0.49 14.55
CA ILE A 132 6.89 -0.04 13.21
C ILE A 132 7.57 1.05 12.38
N THR A 133 8.64 0.72 11.68
CA THR A 133 9.29 1.58 10.70
C THR A 133 9.74 0.75 9.49
N PHE A 134 9.79 1.38 8.32
CA PHE A 134 10.22 0.72 7.07
C PHE A 134 10.99 1.70 6.17
N PRO A 135 11.87 1.22 5.27
CA PRO A 135 12.67 2.09 4.42
C PRO A 135 11.82 2.81 3.35
N ILE A 136 12.17 4.07 3.05
CA ILE A 136 11.56 4.83 1.95
C ILE A 136 12.19 4.42 0.61
N THR A 137 11.35 4.08 -0.38
CA THR A 137 11.79 3.71 -1.73
C THR A 137 12.35 4.93 -2.47
N ASP A 138 13.46 4.76 -3.19
CA ASP A 138 14.16 5.78 -3.97
C ASP A 138 14.73 6.98 -3.17
N SER A 139 14.92 6.81 -1.85
CA SER A 139 15.60 7.81 -1.04
C SER A 139 17.07 7.92 -1.45
N ARG A 140 17.53 9.15 -1.74
CA ARG A 140 18.96 9.45 -1.91
C ARG A 140 19.79 9.19 -0.65
N GLN A 141 19.14 8.96 0.49
CA GLN A 141 19.76 8.57 1.75
C GLN A 141 19.26 7.19 2.19
N PRO A 142 20.12 6.16 2.29
CA PRO A 142 19.73 4.78 2.62
C PRO A 142 19.21 4.57 4.05
N SER A 143 19.13 5.61 4.88
CA SER A 143 18.67 5.56 6.29
C SER A 143 17.31 6.23 6.54
N ALA A 144 16.61 6.70 5.51
CA ALA A 144 15.33 7.38 5.67
C ALA A 144 14.21 6.34 5.90
N ASN A 145 13.76 6.24 7.15
CA ASN A 145 12.69 5.32 7.56
C ASN A 145 11.36 6.07 7.66
N PHE A 146 10.27 5.44 7.22
CA PHE A 146 8.90 5.90 7.38
C PHE A 146 8.19 5.09 8.46
N ALA A 147 7.54 5.78 9.39
CA ALA A 147 6.65 5.18 10.37
C ALA A 147 5.20 5.20 9.86
N PRO A 148 4.38 4.14 10.09
CA PRO A 148 2.98 4.14 9.71
C PRO A 148 2.25 5.30 10.37
N SER A 149 1.96 6.33 9.59
CA SER A 149 1.38 7.59 10.03
C SER A 149 0.12 7.94 9.26
N LEU A 150 -0.28 7.12 8.30
CA LEU A 150 -1.47 7.34 7.51
C LEU A 150 -2.73 6.88 8.26
N PHE A 151 -3.73 7.75 8.35
CA PHE A 151 -5.04 7.41 8.87
C PHE A 151 -6.14 7.82 7.88
N LEU A 152 -6.92 6.85 7.42
CA LEU A 152 -8.07 7.09 6.54
C LEU A 152 -9.37 6.91 7.32
N LEU A 153 -10.19 7.97 7.37
CA LEU A 153 -11.51 7.93 7.99
C LEU A 153 -12.58 7.89 6.90
N LEU A 154 -13.45 6.88 6.95
CA LEU A 154 -14.65 6.80 6.12
C LEU A 154 -15.89 6.97 7.00
N THR A 155 -16.87 7.75 6.55
CA THR A 155 -18.14 7.92 7.25
C THR A 155 -19.32 7.96 6.30
N THR A 156 -20.49 7.66 6.86
CA THR A 156 -21.79 7.89 6.21
C THR A 156 -22.48 9.07 6.90
N PRO A 157 -23.28 9.86 6.16
CA PRO A 157 -23.97 11.01 6.72
C PRO A 157 -24.92 10.60 7.85
N LEU A 158 -25.14 11.54 8.77
CA LEU A 158 -25.99 11.36 9.96
C LEU A 158 -27.47 11.14 9.62
N HIS A 159 -27.93 11.69 8.49
CA HIS A 159 -29.33 11.70 8.09
C HIS A 159 -29.62 10.64 7.04
N ASP A 160 -30.78 9.98 7.16
CA ASP A 160 -31.27 9.07 6.14
C ASP A 160 -31.73 9.88 4.93
N HIS A 161 -31.11 9.57 3.79
CA HIS A 161 -31.47 10.14 2.51
C HIS A 161 -31.67 9.03 1.49
N ILE A 162 -32.50 9.31 0.49
CA ILE A 162 -32.63 8.52 -0.74
C ILE A 162 -31.28 8.44 -1.48
N ILE A 163 -30.33 9.32 -1.13
CA ILE A 163 -28.97 9.40 -1.67
C ILE A 163 -27.99 8.82 -0.66
N HIS A 164 -27.21 7.82 -1.09
CA HIS A 164 -26.07 7.31 -0.32
C HIS A 164 -24.83 8.15 -0.61
N THR A 165 -24.35 8.89 0.38
CA THR A 165 -23.10 9.65 0.30
C THR A 165 -22.01 8.91 1.08
N HIS A 166 -20.87 8.66 0.44
CA HIS A 166 -19.67 8.12 1.08
C HIS A 166 -18.66 9.25 1.26
N GLU A 167 -18.44 9.65 2.51
CA GLU A 167 -17.45 10.67 2.84
C GLU A 167 -16.17 9.99 3.32
N TYR A 168 -15.02 10.45 2.82
CA TYR A 168 -13.73 9.96 3.26
C TYR A 168 -12.73 11.11 3.39
N ARG A 169 -11.81 10.98 4.35
CA ARG A 169 -10.74 11.95 4.58
C ARG A 169 -9.50 11.24 5.09
N ALA A 170 -8.35 11.58 4.53
CA ALA A 170 -7.08 11.08 5.01
C ALA A 170 -6.35 12.12 5.86
N TYR A 171 -5.59 11.59 6.80
CA TYR A 171 -4.77 12.34 7.73
C TYR A 171 -3.38 11.71 7.77
N GLN A 172 -2.36 12.56 7.90
CA GLN A 172 -1.04 12.14 8.37
C GLN A 172 -0.95 12.47 9.86
N PHE A 173 -0.59 11.47 10.66
CA PHE A 173 -0.29 11.62 12.06
C PHE A 173 1.15 12.06 12.25
N SER A 174 1.36 13.15 12.97
CA SER A 174 2.68 13.61 13.38
C SER A 174 2.91 13.20 14.84
N PRO A 175 3.80 12.22 15.12
CA PRO A 175 4.03 11.73 16.48
C PRO A 175 4.56 12.80 17.43
N PHE A 176 5.39 13.72 16.92
CA PHE A 176 5.98 14.80 17.70
C PHE A 176 4.93 15.85 18.10
N SER A 177 4.20 16.38 17.12
CA SER A 177 3.19 17.40 17.39
C SER A 177 1.90 16.81 17.99
N ARG A 178 1.76 15.47 17.96
CA ARG A 178 0.58 14.73 18.44
C ARG A 178 -0.69 15.27 17.78
N ARG A 179 -0.67 15.40 16.46
CA ARG A 179 -1.76 15.97 15.66
C ARG A 179 -1.99 15.18 14.38
N PHE A 180 -3.21 15.30 13.87
CA PHE A 180 -3.61 14.80 12.57
C PHE A 180 -3.69 15.96 11.58
N ASP A 181 -2.83 15.93 10.58
CA ASP A 181 -2.82 16.91 9.50
C ASP A 181 -3.57 16.33 8.30
N PRO A 182 -4.64 16.98 7.82
CA PRO A 182 -5.39 16.49 6.66
C PRO A 182 -4.50 16.48 5.41
N LYS A 183 -4.59 15.40 4.63
CA LYS A 183 -3.82 15.23 3.39
C LYS A 183 -4.75 14.98 2.21
N SER A 184 -4.38 15.50 1.05
CA SER A 184 -5.11 15.28 -0.19
C SER A 184 -4.96 13.82 -0.63
N ILE A 185 -6.07 13.27 -1.12
CA ILE A 185 -6.11 11.93 -1.73
C ILE A 185 -6.24 12.11 -3.24
N GLU A 186 -5.28 11.60 -3.98
CA GLU A 186 -5.30 11.52 -5.44
C GLU A 186 -5.80 10.14 -5.84
N VAL A 187 -6.95 10.10 -6.52
CA VAL A 187 -7.50 8.86 -7.08
C VAL A 187 -6.95 8.69 -8.49
N VAL A 188 -6.06 7.71 -8.64
CA VAL A 188 -5.41 7.42 -9.93
C VAL A 188 -6.45 6.92 -10.92
N ASN A 189 -6.57 7.62 -12.06
CA ASN A 189 -7.49 7.31 -13.15
C ASN A 189 -6.83 7.53 -14.52
N ILE A 190 -7.46 7.04 -15.60
CA ILE A 190 -6.97 7.11 -17.00
C ILE A 190 -7.24 8.49 -17.64
N GLY A 191 -7.77 9.45 -16.89
CA GLY A 191 -8.13 10.77 -17.39
C GLY A 191 -6.94 11.58 -17.92
N PRO A 192 -7.18 12.76 -18.52
CA PRO A 192 -6.17 13.54 -19.23
C PRO A 192 -4.93 13.92 -18.39
N GLY A 193 -5.06 13.99 -17.05
CA GLY A 193 -3.95 14.22 -16.13
C GLY A 193 -2.95 13.05 -16.03
N PHE A 194 -3.31 11.85 -16.49
CA PHE A 194 -2.46 10.67 -16.47
C PHE A 194 -1.28 10.76 -17.45
N ARG A 195 -1.38 11.62 -18.47
CA ARG A 195 -0.30 11.80 -19.47
C ARG A 195 1.02 12.28 -18.85
N GLY A 196 0.96 13.04 -17.75
CA GLY A 196 2.15 13.48 -17.02
C GLY A 196 2.95 12.36 -16.36
N HIS A 197 2.36 11.17 -16.18
CA HIS A 197 3.04 10.01 -15.60
C HIS A 197 3.88 9.22 -16.62
N TYR A 198 3.70 9.42 -17.93
CA TYR A 198 4.61 8.85 -18.94
C TYR A 198 6.03 9.43 -18.85
N GLY A 199 6.22 10.54 -18.12
CA GLY A 199 7.54 11.10 -17.85
C GLY A 199 8.30 10.41 -16.70
N ASN A 200 7.65 9.52 -15.94
CA ASN A 200 8.29 8.77 -14.86
C ASN A 200 8.32 7.28 -15.22
N PHE A 201 9.45 6.83 -15.77
CA PHE A 201 9.67 5.46 -16.24
C PHE A 201 10.07 4.48 -15.11
N THR A 202 9.83 4.83 -13.85
CA THR A 202 10.06 3.90 -12.74
C THR A 202 8.83 2.99 -12.53
N PRO A 203 9.02 1.66 -12.43
CA PRO A 203 7.92 0.74 -12.20
C PRO A 203 7.26 1.04 -10.83
N LYS A 204 5.97 1.40 -10.84
CA LYS A 204 5.18 1.66 -9.62
C LYS A 204 4.69 0.38 -8.92
N ALA A 205 4.82 -0.77 -9.60
CA ALA A 205 4.69 -2.07 -8.96
C ALA A 205 6.07 -2.48 -8.46
N ALA A 206 6.18 -2.78 -7.17
CA ALA A 206 7.36 -3.45 -6.67
C ALA A 206 7.46 -4.77 -7.45
N LEU A 207 8.52 -4.93 -8.24
CA LEU A 207 8.87 -6.25 -8.76
C LEU A 207 8.98 -7.18 -7.54
N PRO A 208 8.57 -8.45 -7.65
CA PRO A 208 8.90 -9.46 -6.65
C PRO A 208 10.37 -9.29 -6.29
N TRP A 209 10.69 -9.25 -4.98
CA TRP A 209 12.05 -8.97 -4.52
C TRP A 209 12.99 -10.04 -5.06
N MET A 210 13.64 -9.68 -6.14
CA MET A 210 14.81 -10.33 -6.68
C MET A 210 15.79 -9.20 -6.85
N SER A 211 17.05 -9.45 -6.56
CA SER A 211 18.11 -8.45 -6.47
C SER A 211 18.48 -8.02 -7.90
N CYS A 212 17.52 -7.40 -8.59
CA CYS A 212 17.69 -6.92 -9.93
C CYS A 212 18.35 -5.55 -9.81
N GLU A 213 19.63 -5.55 -9.46
CA GLU A 213 20.52 -4.49 -9.94
C GLU A 213 20.47 -4.59 -11.46
N LEU A 214 19.53 -3.87 -12.07
CA LEU A 214 19.60 -3.53 -13.47
C LEU A 214 21.00 -2.95 -13.66
N ARG A 215 21.81 -3.70 -14.39
CA ARG A 215 23.22 -3.43 -14.65
C ARG A 215 23.39 -1.99 -15.10
N CYS A 216 23.62 -1.11 -14.14
CA CYS A 216 24.20 0.20 -14.33
C CYS A 216 25.37 0.31 -13.34
N PRO A 217 26.45 -0.48 -13.51
CA PRO A 217 27.74 0.15 -13.35
C PRO A 217 27.70 1.30 -14.35
N SER A 218 27.76 2.55 -13.85
CA SER A 218 28.14 3.67 -14.69
C SER A 218 29.27 3.19 -15.59
N ALA A 219 29.11 3.25 -16.91
CA ALA A 219 30.12 2.85 -17.89
C ALA A 219 31.36 3.77 -17.88
N MET A 220 31.64 4.39 -16.72
CA MET A 220 32.70 5.35 -16.44
C MET A 220 33.44 5.05 -15.13
N ASN A 221 33.30 3.85 -14.55
CA ASN A 221 34.12 3.43 -13.41
C ASN A 221 34.95 2.18 -13.78
N GLU A 222 35.79 2.33 -14.80
CA GLU A 222 36.77 1.30 -15.22
C GLU A 222 38.11 1.38 -14.46
N ASP A 223 38.19 2.13 -13.36
CA ASP A 223 39.44 2.20 -12.60
C ASP A 223 39.16 2.25 -11.10
N SER A 224 38.88 1.09 -10.50
CA SER A 224 39.20 0.84 -9.08
C SER A 224 39.11 -0.63 -8.71
N LYS A 225 40.31 -1.24 -8.69
CA LYS A 225 40.75 -2.30 -7.78
C LYS A 225 40.30 -3.73 -8.07
N GLU A 226 41.18 -4.41 -8.79
CA GLU A 226 41.49 -5.83 -8.61
C GLU A 226 41.77 -6.12 -7.13
N GLY A 227 40.88 -6.84 -6.46
CA GLY A 227 41.14 -7.35 -5.12
C GLY A 227 39.89 -7.56 -4.27
N GLU A 228 39.08 -8.57 -4.60
CA GLU A 228 38.21 -9.37 -3.70
C GLU A 228 37.28 -10.26 -4.56
N GLY A 229 37.84 -11.34 -5.10
CA GLY A 229 37.19 -12.23 -6.08
C GLY A 229 36.16 -13.22 -5.53
N GLY A 230 35.84 -13.18 -4.23
CA GLY A 230 34.94 -14.14 -3.58
C GLY A 230 33.50 -13.68 -3.44
N GLU A 231 33.28 -12.43 -3.01
CA GLU A 231 31.95 -11.92 -2.65
C GLU A 231 31.14 -11.49 -3.89
N ASN A 232 31.82 -10.90 -4.89
CA ASN A 232 31.23 -10.54 -6.18
C ASN A 232 30.72 -11.75 -6.99
N LEU A 233 31.34 -12.92 -6.84
CA LEU A 233 30.92 -14.13 -7.57
C LEU A 233 29.63 -14.73 -6.99
N LEU A 234 29.46 -14.69 -5.67
CA LEU A 234 28.23 -15.14 -5.01
C LEU A 234 27.06 -14.20 -5.34
N TYR A 235 27.31 -12.89 -5.34
CA TYR A 235 26.33 -11.89 -5.75
C TYR A 235 25.92 -12.06 -7.22
N LEU A 236 26.90 -12.23 -8.12
CA LEU A 236 26.64 -12.46 -9.54
C LEU A 236 25.86 -13.76 -9.79
N LYS A 237 26.20 -14.84 -9.06
CA LYS A 237 25.50 -16.12 -9.16
C LYS A 237 24.07 -16.02 -8.62
N GLN A 238 23.84 -15.24 -7.59
CA GLN A 238 22.49 -14.96 -7.09
C GLN A 238 21.70 -14.12 -8.08
N ALA A 239 22.28 -13.06 -8.64
CA ALA A 239 21.65 -12.22 -9.65
C ALA A 239 21.28 -12.99 -10.93
N LEU A 240 22.10 -13.95 -11.36
CA LEU A 240 21.78 -14.83 -12.49
C LEU A 240 20.63 -15.79 -12.20
N LYS A 241 20.58 -16.37 -10.99
CA LYS A 241 19.45 -17.21 -10.56
C LYS A 241 18.16 -16.39 -10.45
N ASP A 242 18.27 -15.19 -9.91
CA ASP A 242 17.16 -14.24 -9.84
C ASP A 242 16.66 -13.95 -11.27
N GLN A 243 17.55 -13.60 -12.20
CA GLN A 243 17.18 -13.37 -13.61
C GLN A 243 16.48 -14.59 -14.25
N GLU A 244 16.97 -15.81 -14.02
CA GLU A 244 16.36 -17.04 -14.54
C GLU A 244 14.93 -17.25 -14.02
N VAL A 245 14.68 -16.98 -12.74
CA VAL A 245 13.33 -17.04 -12.15
C VAL A 245 12.41 -15.97 -12.75
N MET A 246 12.96 -14.80 -13.05
CA MET A 246 12.23 -13.73 -13.74
C MET A 246 11.81 -14.14 -15.13
N ASP A 247 12.75 -14.69 -15.91
CA ASP A 247 12.53 -15.09 -17.29
C ASP A 247 11.49 -16.23 -17.37
N LEU A 248 11.51 -17.16 -16.40
CA LEU A 248 10.46 -18.18 -16.24
C LEU A 248 9.09 -17.57 -15.92
N SER A 249 9.03 -16.58 -15.04
CA SER A 249 7.79 -15.91 -14.63
C SER A 249 7.22 -14.97 -15.71
N ALA A 250 8.10 -14.46 -16.57
CA ALA A 250 7.76 -13.55 -17.65
C ALA A 250 7.15 -14.24 -18.87
N GLU A 251 7.13 -15.59 -18.93
CA GLU A 251 6.46 -16.39 -19.98
C GLU A 251 6.72 -15.89 -21.42
N GLY A 252 7.97 -15.49 -21.71
CA GLY A 252 8.38 -14.97 -23.02
C GLY A 252 8.55 -13.45 -23.12
N PHE A 253 8.25 -12.69 -22.06
CA PHE A 253 8.49 -11.25 -21.96
C PHE A 253 9.70 -10.91 -21.10
N ASP A 254 10.80 -11.63 -21.30
CA ASP A 254 12.07 -11.30 -20.65
C ASP A 254 12.56 -9.91 -21.07
N VAL A 255 13.47 -9.34 -20.28
CA VAL A 255 14.03 -8.00 -20.52
C VAL A 255 14.67 -7.90 -21.90
N ARG A 256 15.21 -9.01 -22.44
CA ARG A 256 15.81 -9.07 -23.77
C ARG A 256 14.77 -8.93 -24.88
N ASN A 257 13.63 -9.62 -24.80
CA ASN A 257 12.57 -9.46 -25.78
C ASN A 257 11.89 -8.10 -25.68
N LEU A 258 11.75 -7.52 -24.48
CA LEU A 258 11.27 -6.15 -24.31
C LEU A 258 12.23 -5.12 -24.90
N SER A 259 13.54 -5.36 -24.82
CA SER A 259 14.53 -4.45 -25.42
C SER A 259 14.40 -4.35 -26.95
N ARG A 260 13.92 -5.41 -27.61
CA ARG A 260 13.63 -5.42 -29.06
C ARG A 260 12.43 -4.56 -29.44
N LEU A 261 11.57 -4.21 -28.48
CA LEU A 261 10.48 -3.24 -28.67
C LEU A 261 10.99 -1.79 -28.62
N MET A 262 12.30 -1.56 -28.44
CA MET A 262 12.91 -0.24 -28.42
C MET A 262 14.04 -0.12 -29.44
N GLY A 263 14.26 1.06 -30.01
CA GLY A 263 15.39 1.33 -30.92
C GLY A 263 15.15 0.94 -32.39
N PRO A 264 16.21 0.79 -33.20
CA PRO A 264 16.12 0.65 -34.66
C PRO A 264 15.49 -0.68 -35.14
N GLU A 265 15.34 -1.68 -34.27
CA GLU A 265 14.65 -2.95 -34.55
C GLU A 265 13.11 -2.86 -34.36
N ALA A 266 12.58 -1.70 -33.94
CA ALA A 266 11.17 -1.49 -33.61
C ALA A 266 10.18 -1.51 -34.80
N ALA A 267 10.58 -2.00 -35.98
CA ALA A 267 9.69 -2.09 -37.14
C ALA A 267 8.47 -3.02 -36.90
N SER A 268 8.54 -3.93 -35.93
CA SER A 268 7.46 -4.82 -35.48
C SER A 268 6.84 -4.42 -34.12
N TYR A 269 7.11 -3.20 -33.65
CA TYR A 269 6.71 -2.71 -32.32
C TYR A 269 5.22 -2.90 -32.00
N THR A 270 4.34 -2.62 -32.96
CA THR A 270 2.89 -2.71 -32.76
C THR A 270 2.43 -4.14 -32.54
N ALA A 271 2.90 -5.10 -33.35
CA ALA A 271 2.52 -6.51 -33.23
C ALA A 271 3.03 -7.12 -31.91
N GLY A 272 4.26 -6.79 -31.49
CA GLY A 272 4.80 -7.26 -30.21
C GLY A 272 4.08 -6.66 -29.00
N LEU A 273 3.67 -5.38 -29.09
CA LEU A 273 2.87 -4.73 -28.05
C LEU A 273 1.45 -5.30 -27.96
N GLU A 274 0.82 -5.59 -29.11
CA GLU A 274 -0.49 -6.23 -29.19
C GLU A 274 -0.48 -7.64 -28.55
N ASP A 275 0.50 -8.48 -28.88
CA ASP A 275 0.69 -9.81 -28.26
C ASP A 275 0.92 -9.71 -26.74
N PHE A 276 1.65 -8.69 -26.28
CA PHE A 276 1.82 -8.41 -24.85
C PHE A 276 0.51 -8.07 -24.16
N TYR A 277 -0.28 -7.18 -24.74
CA TYR A 277 -1.59 -6.82 -24.19
C TYR A 277 -2.54 -8.03 -24.18
N GLU A 278 -2.55 -8.85 -25.24
CA GLU A 278 -3.38 -10.04 -25.34
C GLU A 278 -3.07 -11.05 -24.22
N LYS A 279 -1.77 -11.35 -23.99
CA LYS A 279 -1.36 -12.24 -22.91
C LYS A 279 -1.62 -11.67 -21.52
N MET A 280 -1.43 -10.36 -21.32
CA MET A 280 -1.79 -9.70 -20.07
C MET A 280 -3.29 -9.83 -19.78
N LEU A 281 -4.14 -9.62 -20.79
CA LEU A 281 -5.60 -9.79 -20.66
C LEU A 281 -5.95 -11.24 -20.31
N ALA A 282 -5.32 -12.23 -20.96
CA ALA A 282 -5.53 -13.64 -20.64
C ALA A 282 -5.12 -13.98 -19.18
N LYS A 283 -4.01 -13.42 -18.68
CA LYS A 283 -3.61 -13.57 -17.28
C LYS A 283 -4.62 -12.95 -16.31
N ILE A 284 -5.16 -11.77 -16.63
CA ILE A 284 -6.19 -11.11 -15.83
C ILE A 284 -7.48 -11.94 -15.79
N ASP A 285 -7.92 -12.52 -16.91
CA ASP A 285 -9.09 -13.42 -16.94
C ASP A 285 -8.89 -14.67 -16.06
N SER A 286 -7.72 -15.29 -16.18
CA SER A 286 -7.35 -16.44 -15.34
C SER A 286 -7.38 -16.09 -13.84
N LEU A 287 -6.80 -14.95 -13.46
CA LEU A 287 -6.83 -14.46 -12.08
C LEU A 287 -8.26 -14.17 -11.61
N ALA A 288 -9.11 -13.58 -12.47
CA ALA A 288 -10.50 -13.33 -12.13
C ALA A 288 -11.26 -14.63 -11.79
N ARG A 289 -11.07 -15.69 -12.58
CA ARG A 289 -11.65 -17.02 -12.32
C ARG A 289 -11.14 -17.64 -11.01
N LEU A 290 -9.85 -17.46 -10.71
CA LEU A 290 -9.27 -17.93 -9.44
C LEU A 290 -9.86 -17.17 -8.24
N VAL A 291 -10.05 -15.86 -8.36
CA VAL A 291 -10.68 -15.03 -7.32
C VAL A 291 -12.14 -15.46 -7.11
N GLU A 292 -12.90 -15.70 -8.17
CA GLU A 292 -14.29 -16.20 -8.08
C GLU A 292 -14.35 -17.56 -7.36
N SER A 293 -13.47 -18.51 -7.74
CA SER A 293 -13.38 -19.82 -7.08
C SER A 293 -13.00 -19.70 -5.59
N SER A 294 -12.09 -18.78 -5.26
CA SER A 294 -11.67 -18.51 -3.90
C SER A 294 -12.80 -17.88 -3.07
N GLU A 295 -13.51 -16.90 -3.63
CA GLU A 295 -14.64 -16.23 -2.98
C GLU A 295 -15.76 -17.21 -2.67
N ALA A 296 -16.09 -18.12 -3.59
CA ALA A 296 -17.07 -19.17 -3.36
C ALA A 296 -16.70 -20.08 -2.17
N LYS A 297 -15.41 -20.43 -2.03
CA LYS A 297 -14.91 -21.21 -0.89
C LYS A 297 -15.00 -20.42 0.42
N ILE A 298 -14.62 -19.15 0.40
CA ILE A 298 -14.72 -18.26 1.58
C ILE A 298 -16.18 -18.12 2.02
N LEU A 299 -17.11 -17.91 1.09
CA LEU A 299 -18.54 -17.82 1.38
C LEU A 299 -19.05 -19.10 2.05
N GLY A 300 -18.70 -20.28 1.51
CA GLY A 300 -19.04 -21.56 2.12
C GLY A 300 -18.50 -21.71 3.54
N GLN A 301 -17.25 -21.27 3.79
CA GLN A 301 -16.66 -21.29 5.13
C GLN A 301 -17.34 -20.30 6.09
N VAL A 302 -17.69 -19.11 5.62
CA VAL A 302 -18.41 -18.10 6.41
C VAL A 302 -19.78 -18.60 6.82
N ASP A 303 -20.52 -19.22 5.89
CA ASP A 303 -21.84 -19.80 6.17
C ASP A 303 -21.74 -20.96 7.17
N HIS A 304 -20.75 -21.83 7.02
CA HIS A 304 -20.48 -22.89 7.99
C HIS A 304 -20.18 -22.34 9.38
N ASN A 305 -19.30 -21.33 9.48
CA ASN A 305 -18.97 -20.67 10.75
C ASN A 305 -20.20 -19.98 11.37
N ARG A 306 -21.09 -19.40 10.54
CA ARG A 306 -22.35 -18.81 11.00
C ARG A 306 -23.27 -19.88 11.60
N GLN A 307 -23.39 -21.04 10.97
CA GLN A 307 -24.17 -22.16 11.50
C GLN A 307 -23.62 -22.65 12.84
N LEU A 308 -22.30 -22.83 12.95
CA LEU A 308 -21.65 -23.22 14.20
C LEU A 308 -21.92 -22.23 15.33
N ARG A 309 -21.80 -20.92 15.06
CA ARG A 309 -22.13 -19.87 16.04
C ARG A 309 -23.58 -19.95 16.49
N ASN A 310 -24.51 -20.15 15.55
CA ASN A 310 -25.93 -20.30 15.87
C ASN A 310 -26.22 -21.53 16.75
N ILE A 311 -25.47 -22.61 16.58
CA ILE A 311 -25.59 -23.81 17.43
C ILE A 311 -25.09 -23.50 18.84
N VAL A 312 -23.92 -22.87 18.97
CA VAL A 312 -23.31 -22.53 20.28
C VAL A 312 -24.14 -21.47 21.02
N SER A 313 -24.76 -20.53 20.31
CA SER A 313 -25.58 -19.47 20.92
C SER A 313 -26.99 -19.90 21.32
N LYS A 314 -27.44 -21.11 20.96
CA LYS A 314 -28.71 -21.65 21.50
C LYS A 314 -28.48 -21.99 22.98
N PRO A 315 -29.22 -21.38 23.92
CA PRO A 315 -29.13 -21.77 25.32
C PRO A 315 -29.51 -23.25 25.41
N ILE A 316 -28.71 -24.03 26.13
CA ILE A 316 -29.10 -25.36 26.60
C ILE A 316 -30.39 -25.14 27.39
N GLY A 317 -31.51 -25.51 26.77
CA GLY A 317 -32.84 -25.36 27.35
C GLY A 317 -32.86 -26.02 28.71
N GLY A 318 -33.29 -25.25 29.72
CA GLY A 318 -33.30 -25.63 31.11
C GLY A 318 -33.90 -27.00 31.35
N ASP A 319 -33.21 -27.78 32.17
CA ASP A 319 -33.81 -28.90 32.86
C ASP A 319 -35.02 -28.39 33.64
N LYS A 320 -36.19 -28.82 33.17
CA LYS A 320 -37.44 -28.69 33.89
C LYS A 320 -37.26 -29.44 35.21
N ASN A 321 -37.23 -28.72 36.32
CA ASN A 321 -37.53 -29.33 37.63
C ASN A 321 -38.91 -30.00 37.53
N PRO A 322 -39.03 -31.31 37.75
CA PRO A 322 -40.34 -31.90 37.96
C PRO A 322 -40.83 -31.49 39.35
N ALA A 323 -41.75 -30.53 39.39
CA ALA A 323 -42.65 -30.39 40.50
C ALA A 323 -43.67 -31.54 40.45
N CYS A 324 -43.55 -32.49 41.39
CA CYS A 324 -44.62 -33.34 41.92
C CYS A 324 -44.30 -33.46 43.42
N SER A 325 -45.03 -32.77 44.29
CA SER A 325 -46.28 -33.23 44.92
C SER A 325 -46.08 -34.48 45.76
#